data_AF-A0A2S6TE26-F1
#
_entry.id   AF-A0A2S6TE26-F1
#
_cell.length_a   1.000
_cell.length_b   1.000
_cell.length_c   1.000
_cell.angle_alpha   90.00
_cell.angle_beta   90.00
_cell.angle_gamma   90.00
#
_symmetry.space_group_name_H-M   'P 1'
#
loop_
_entity.id
_entity.type
_entity.pdbx_description
1 polymer ?
#
loop_
_entity_poly.entity_id
_entity_poly.type
_entity_poly.pdbx_seq_one_letter_code
_entity_poly.pdbx_strand_id
1 'polypeptide(L)' 'MPVIDIHTHSLSDNWLKLVREKGRPELDIGKNAKGGEFLVEFGTPSMAFHKAMFDYEQRIRDMDAEAIDVS' A
#
# COMPACT_ATOMS: atom_id res chain seq x y z
N MET A 1 -20.07 -18.56 -11.08
CA MET A 1 -19.17 -17.66 -11.85
C MET A 1 -18.14 -17.12 -10.89
N PRO A 2 -16.87 -16.96 -11.29
CA PRO A 2 -15.86 -16.39 -10.40
C PRO A 2 -16.15 -14.90 -10.11
N VAL A 3 -15.90 -14.48 -8.87
CA VAL A 3 -15.92 -13.09 -8.42
C VAL A 3 -14.50 -12.52 -8.61
N ILE A 4 -14.39 -11.43 -9.37
CA ILE A 4 -13.10 -10.84 -9.75
C ILE A 4 -13.05 -9.38 -9.28
N ASP A 5 -12.09 -9.08 -8.41
CA ASP A 5 -11.76 -7.72 -7.99
C ASP A 5 -10.59 -7.17 -8.82
N ILE A 6 -10.90 -6.36 -9.82
CA ILE A 6 -9.88 -5.77 -10.71
C ILE A 6 -9.29 -4.46 -10.16
N HIS A 7 -9.72 -3.98 -8.99
CA HIS A 7 -9.29 -2.69 -8.47
C HIS A 7 -8.93 -2.78 -7.00
N THR A 8 -7.75 -3.34 -6.75
CA THR A 8 -7.11 -3.34 -5.45
C THR A 8 -5.67 -2.84 -5.53
N HIS A 9 -5.09 -2.53 -4.37
CA HIS A 9 -3.71 -2.10 -4.24
C HIS A 9 -3.02 -2.83 -3.08
N SER A 10 -1.84 -3.36 -3.35
CA SER A 10 -0.88 -3.82 -2.33
C SER A 10 0.47 -3.18 -2.59
N LEU A 11 1.23 -2.93 -1.52
CA LEU A 11 2.56 -2.34 -1.56
C LEU A 11 3.57 -3.40 -1.15
N SER A 12 4.77 -3.36 -1.75
CA SER A 12 5.87 -4.23 -1.35
C SER A 12 6.91 -3.45 -0.55
N ASP A 13 7.59 -4.14 0.36
CA ASP A 13 8.73 -3.58 1.10
C ASP A 13 9.84 -3.11 0.14
N ASN A 14 10.05 -3.82 -0.98
CA ASN A 14 11.02 -3.44 -2.00
C ASN A 14 10.66 -2.14 -2.70
N TRP A 15 9.39 -1.90 -2.99
CA TRP A 15 8.93 -0.62 -3.53
C TRP A 15 9.16 0.51 -2.51
N LEU A 16 8.79 0.29 -1.25
CA LEU A 16 8.99 1.29 -0.19
C LEU A 16 10.48 1.62 -0.02
N LYS A 17 11.35 0.61 -0.07
CA LYS A 17 12.80 0.78 -0.06
C LYS A 17 13.28 1.62 -1.24
N LEU A 18 12.80 1.33 -2.45
CA LEU A 18 13.16 2.09 -3.65
C LEU A 18 12.75 3.55 -3.56
N VAL A 19 11.55 3.85 -3.04
CA VAL A 19 11.08 5.23 -2.83
C VAL A 19 11.99 5.95 -1.83
N ARG A 20 12.40 5.30 -0.74
CA ARG A 20 13.33 5.92 0.24
C ARG A 20 14.70 6.20 -0.36
N GLU A 21 15.20 5.31 -1.21
CA GLU A 21 16.53 5.43 -1.81
C GLU A 21 16.58 6.43 -2.97
N LYS A 22 15.51 6.53 -3.77
CA LYS A 22 15.54 7.20 -5.08
C LYS A 22 14.31 8.06 -5.39
N GLY A 23 13.32 8.11 -4.51
CA GLY A 23 12.04 8.76 -4.80
C GLY A 23 12.12 10.28 -4.92
N ARG A 24 13.06 10.91 -4.21
CA ARG A 24 13.16 12.37 -4.15
C ARG A 24 13.70 12.96 -5.46
N PRO A 25 13.21 14.16 -5.87
CA PRO A 25 12.31 15.04 -5.11
C PRO A 25 10.81 14.75 -5.26
N GLU A 26 10.38 13.91 -6.20
CA GLU A 26 8.96 13.73 -6.53
C GLU A 26 8.20 12.88 -5.50
N LEU A 27 8.85 11.86 -4.94
CA LEU A 27 8.28 10.95 -3.96
C LEU A 27 9.10 10.96 -2.67
N ASP A 28 8.43 11.08 -1.53
CA ASP A 28 9.06 10.99 -0.22
C ASP A 28 8.16 10.24 0.78
N ILE A 29 8.75 9.80 1.90
CA ILE A 29 8.00 9.16 2.99
C ILE A 29 7.93 10.11 4.18
N GLY A 30 6.71 10.59 4.46
CA GLY A 30 6.41 11.43 5.61
C GLY A 30 6.04 10.62 6.86
N LYS A 31 5.97 11.31 8.01
CA LYS A 31 5.46 10.76 9.28
C LYS A 31 4.42 11.70 9.87
N ASN A 32 3.31 11.13 10.35
CA ASN A 32 2.28 11.89 11.05
C ASN A 32 2.67 12.10 12.52
N ALA A 33 1.87 12.89 13.26
CA ALA A 33 2.12 13.21 14.67
C ALA A 33 2.16 11.97 15.60
N LYS A 34 1.59 10.83 15.16
CA LYS A 34 1.59 9.56 15.90
C LYS A 34 2.67 8.59 15.40
N GLY A 35 3.56 9.02 14.50
CA GLY A 35 4.66 8.23 13.94
C GLY A 35 4.26 7.29 12.81
N GLY A 36 3.01 7.30 12.36
CA GLY A 36 2.56 6.53 11.19
C GLY A 36 3.08 7.14 9.89
N GLU A 37 3.51 6.30 8.96
CA GLU A 37 4.10 6.72 7.69
C GLU A 37 3.06 6.93 6.59
N PHE A 38 3.38 7.81 5.64
CA PHE A 38 2.56 8.09 4.48
C PHE A 38 3.42 8.51 3.28
N LEU A 39 2.92 8.27 2.07
CA LEU A 39 3.51 8.76 0.84
C LEU A 39 3.28 10.27 0.70
N VAL A 40 4.33 10.99 0.31
CA VAL A 40 4.29 12.39 -0.11
C VAL A 40 4.62 12.44 -1.60
N GLU A 41 3.70 12.98 -2.38
CA GLU A 41 3.86 13.18 -3.82
C GLU A 41 3.99 14.68 -4.11
N PHE A 42 5.09 15.08 -4.73
CA PHE A 42 5.40 16.48 -5.06
C PHE A 42 5.21 17.44 -3.87
N GLY A 43 5.63 17.01 -2.68
CA GLY A 43 5.50 17.78 -1.44
C GLY A 43 4.13 17.72 -0.77
N THR A 44 3.16 16.98 -1.31
CA THR A 44 1.80 16.84 -0.76
C THR A 44 1.57 15.43 -0.20
N PRO A 45 1.11 15.27 1.06
CA PRO A 45 0.67 13.97 1.58
C PRO A 45 -0.45 13.36 0.73
N SER A 46 -0.27 12.14 0.24
CA SER A 46 -1.24 11.52 -0.68
C SER A 46 -1.84 10.22 -0.17
N MET A 47 -1.06 9.35 0.50
CA MET A 47 -1.54 8.03 0.93
C MET A 47 -0.95 7.61 2.28
N ALA A 48 -1.81 7.40 3.28
CA ALA A 48 -1.41 6.81 4.55
C ALA A 48 -1.14 5.30 4.39
N PHE A 49 -0.05 4.81 4.97
CA PHE A 49 0.27 3.40 4.93
C PHE A 49 -0.48 2.63 6.02
N HIS A 50 -1.28 1.65 5.59
CA HIS A 50 -1.90 0.67 6.47
C HIS A 50 -1.11 -0.63 6.43
N LYS A 51 -0.97 -1.32 7.57
CA LYS A 51 -0.24 -2.59 7.66
C LYS A 51 -0.76 -3.64 6.66
N ALA A 52 -2.08 -3.70 6.47
CA ALA A 52 -2.72 -4.62 5.53
C ALA A 52 -2.29 -4.41 4.07
N MET A 53 -1.84 -3.21 3.69
CA MET A 53 -1.33 -2.96 2.32
C MET A 53 -0.05 -3.73 2.03
N PHE A 54 0.72 -4.10 3.06
CA PHE A 54 1.99 -4.82 2.93
C PHE A 54 1.88 -6.32 3.29
N ASP A 55 0.71 -6.75 3.80
CA ASP A 55 0.48 -8.12 4.26
C ASP A 55 -0.34 -8.89 3.21
N TYR A 56 0.38 -9.55 2.30
CA TYR A 56 -0.23 -10.35 1.23
C TYR A 56 -1.00 -11.55 1.76
N GLU A 57 -0.61 -12.14 2.89
CA GLU A 57 -1.36 -13.25 3.48
C GLU A 57 -2.69 -12.78 4.06
N GLN A 58 -2.70 -11.59 4.70
CA GLN A 58 -3.95 -10.97 5.14
C GLN A 58 -4.87 -10.69 3.95
N ARG A 59 -4.33 -10.21 2.82
CA ARG A 59 -5.13 -10.00 1.62
C ARG A 59 -5.82 -11.29 1.15
N ILE A 60 -5.13 -12.43 1.15
CA ILE A 60 -5.74 -13.72 0.79
C ILE A 60 -6.83 -14.11 1.79
N ARG A 61 -6.60 -13.94 3.10
CA ARG A 61 -7.64 -14.20 4.12
C ARG A 61 -8.87 -13.30 3.94
N ASP A 62 -8.67 -12.04 3.58
CA ASP A 62 -9.76 -11.10 3.33
C ASP A 62 -10.51 -11.46 2.03
N MET A 63 -9.79 -11.90 0.99
CA MET A 63 -10.40 -12.42 -0.24
C MET A 63 -11.27 -13.65 0.04
N ASP A 64 -10.78 -14.60 0.83
CA ASP A 64 -11.56 -15.79 1.25
C ASP A 64 -12.82 -15.40 2.04
N ALA A 65 -12.71 -14.43 2.96
CA ALA A 65 -13.82 -13.98 3.79
C ALA A 65 -14.92 -13.28 2.98
N GLU A 66 -14.54 -12.55 1.92
CA GLU A 66 -15.44 -11.80 1.05
C GLU A 66 -15.82 -12.57 -0.23
N ALA A 67 -15.39 -13.82 -0.36
CA ALA A 67 -15.61 -14.67 -1.53
C ALA A 67 -15.12 -14.05 -2.85
N ILE A 68 -13.96 -13.38 -2.83
CA ILE A 68 -13.24 -12.90 -4.02
C ILE A 68 -12.32 -14.01 -4.51
N ASP A 69 -12.64 -14.59 -5.66
CA ASP A 69 -11.86 -15.70 -6.22
C ASP A 69 -10.53 -15.25 -6.85
N VAL A 70 -10.51 -14.05 -7.44
CA VAL A 70 -9.34 -13.49 -8.13
C VAL A 70 -9.25 -11.99 -7.87
N SER A 71 -8.03 -11.50 -7.62
CA SER A 71 -7.73 -10.09 -7.49
C SER A 71 -6.40 -9.71 -8.14
#